data_AF-A0A7K1YYH1-F1
#
_entry.id   AF-A0A7K1YYH1-F1
#
_cell.length_a   1.000
_cell.length_b   1.000
_cell.length_c   1.000
_cell.angle_alpha   90.00
_cell.angle_beta   90.00
_cell.angle_gamma   90.00
#
_symmetry.space_group_name_H-M   'P 1'
#
loop_
_entity.id
_entity.type
_entity.pdbx_description
1 polymer ?
#
loop_
_entity_poly.entity_id
_entity_poly.type
_entity_poly.pdbx_seq_one_letter_code
_entity_poly.pdbx_strand_id
1 'polypeptide(L)'
;YHTPLMGLRHAMEAMLTGDSVSGTEAARMGWANRAYPPEELEEAVLGVAVRIAGVAPDLAQINKRMAHRAFDVLGGRAAIRSGQEFQALAAHQESVKAAMADLLGSVKRAIGDDTPTDTPT
;
A
#
# COMPACT_ATOMS: atom_id res chain seq x y z
N TYR A 1 6.14 -4.32 4.00
CA TYR A 1 5.34 -3.22 4.56
C TYR A 1 3.84 -3.49 4.53
N HIS A 2 3.36 -4.45 3.72
CA HIS A 2 1.96 -4.86 3.65
C HIS A 2 1.31 -5.20 5.00
N THR A 3 1.82 -6.22 5.70
CA THR A 3 1.23 -6.73 6.95
C THR A 3 1.00 -5.69 8.06
N PRO A 4 1.97 -4.82 8.42
CA PRO A 4 1.76 -3.85 9.49
C PRO A 4 0.80 -2.69 9.13
N LEU A 5 0.37 -2.57 7.87
CA LEU A 5 -0.54 -1.52 7.43
C LEU A 5 -1.94 -2.07 7.05
N MET A 6 -2.02 -3.25 6.41
CA MET A 6 -3.28 -3.87 5.95
C MET A 6 -3.79 -4.99 6.86
N GLY A 7 -2.94 -5.45 7.80
CA GLY A 7 -3.14 -6.71 8.50
C GLY A 7 -2.76 -7.93 7.65
N LEU A 8 -2.78 -9.12 8.28
CA LEU A 8 -2.27 -10.35 7.66
C LEU A 8 -3.08 -10.82 6.45
N ARG A 9 -4.41 -10.77 6.53
CA ARG A 9 -5.29 -11.36 5.50
C ARG A 9 -5.18 -10.63 4.18
N HIS A 10 -5.41 -9.31 4.19
CA HIS A 10 -5.30 -8.48 2.99
C HIS A 10 -3.86 -8.41 2.45
N ALA A 11 -2.85 -8.43 3.34
CA ALA A 11 -1.46 -8.51 2.88
C ALA A 11 -1.16 -9.80 2.12
N MET A 12 -1.64 -10.96 2.61
CA MET A 12 -1.44 -12.24 1.94
C MET A 12 -2.16 -12.30 0.60
N GLU A 13 -3.40 -11.84 0.55
CA GLU A 13 -4.17 -11.76 -0.69
C GLU A 13 -3.46 -10.89 -1.73
N ALA A 14 -3.06 -9.67 -1.37
CA ALA A 14 -2.35 -8.77 -2.27
C ALA A 14 -0.99 -9.34 -2.74
N MET A 15 -0.24 -10.01 -1.86
CA MET A 15 1.07 -10.57 -2.19
C MET A 15 1.01 -11.81 -3.09
N LEU A 16 -0.08 -12.57 -3.05
CA LEU A 16 -0.22 -13.83 -3.80
C LEU A 16 -0.95 -13.66 -5.13
N THR A 17 -1.90 -12.73 -5.21
CA THR A 17 -2.67 -12.45 -6.42
C THR A 17 -2.00 -11.39 -7.30
N GLY A 18 -1.41 -10.37 -6.67
CA GLY A 18 -0.88 -9.22 -7.39
C GLY A 18 -1.97 -8.32 -7.99
N ASP A 19 -3.23 -8.51 -7.61
CA ASP A 19 -4.36 -7.77 -8.17
C ASP A 19 -4.30 -6.29 -7.82
N SER A 20 -4.75 -5.45 -8.76
CA SER A 20 -4.91 -4.02 -8.52
C SER A 20 -6.05 -3.77 -7.54
N VAL A 21 -5.87 -2.82 -6.62
CA VAL A 21 -6.90 -2.46 -5.64
C VAL A 21 -7.41 -1.04 -5.90
N SER A 22 -8.73 -0.87 -5.92
CA SER A 22 -9.36 0.44 -6.08
C SER A 22 -9.12 1.33 -4.85
N GLY A 23 -9.26 2.65 -5.02
CA GLY A 23 -9.09 3.59 -3.90
C GLY A 23 -10.07 3.35 -2.76
N THR A 24 -11.33 3.05 -3.07
CA THR A 24 -12.38 2.76 -2.08
C THR A 24 -12.07 1.50 -1.29
N GLU A 25 -11.62 0.44 -1.95
CA GLU A 25 -11.21 -0.80 -1.29
C GLU A 25 -9.96 -0.60 -0.44
N ALA A 26 -8.98 0.17 -0.93
CA ALA A 26 -7.80 0.55 -0.16
C ALA A 26 -8.15 1.30 1.13
N ALA A 27 -9.16 2.18 1.10
CA ALA A 27 -9.66 2.83 2.29
C ALA A 27 -10.37 1.85 3.24
N ARG A 28 -11.18 0.92 2.71
CA ARG A 28 -11.89 -0.08 3.49
C ARG A 28 -10.96 -1.01 4.26
N MET A 29 -9.85 -1.43 3.64
CA MET A 29 -8.86 -2.33 4.25
C MET A 29 -7.81 -1.61 5.10
N GLY A 30 -7.88 -0.28 5.23
CA GLY A 30 -6.94 0.52 6.03
C GLY A 30 -5.57 0.74 5.38
N TRP A 31 -5.42 0.44 4.09
CA TRP A 31 -4.22 0.77 3.32
C TRP A 31 -4.14 2.26 2.96
N ALA A 32 -5.31 2.86 2.73
CA ALA A 32 -5.50 4.30 2.65
C ALA A 32 -6.40 4.76 3.81
N ASN A 33 -6.30 6.05 4.19
CA ASN A 33 -7.16 6.59 5.24
C ASN A 33 -8.60 6.86 4.75
N ARG A 34 -8.74 7.30 3.49
CA ARG A 34 -10.01 7.68 2.82
C ARG A 34 -9.84 7.57 1.30
N ALA A 35 -10.96 7.52 0.59
CA ALA A 35 -11.04 7.56 -0.87
C ALA A 35 -12.01 8.65 -1.30
N TYR A 36 -11.70 9.34 -2.39
CA TYR A 36 -12.50 10.44 -2.95
C TYR A 36 -12.59 10.30 -4.47
N PRO A 37 -13.67 10.80 -5.10
CA PRO A 37 -13.69 11.03 -6.54
C PRO A 37 -12.49 11.87 -6.99
N PRO A 38 -11.92 11.64 -8.18
CA PRO A 38 -10.74 12.37 -8.65
C PRO A 38 -10.88 13.89 -8.61
N GLU A 39 -12.05 14.39 -8.96
CA GLU A 39 -12.40 15.82 -8.99
C GLU A 39 -12.48 16.47 -7.60
N GLU A 40 -12.72 15.68 -6.55
CA GLU A 40 -12.81 16.16 -5.16
C GLU A 40 -11.51 15.95 -4.38
N LEU A 41 -10.59 15.14 -4.91
CA LEU A 41 -9.40 14.68 -4.19
C LEU A 41 -8.53 15.83 -3.70
N GLU A 42 -8.28 16.82 -4.55
CA GLU A 42 -7.41 17.96 -4.22
C GLU A 42 -7.98 18.79 -3.07
N GLU A 43 -9.26 19.16 -3.17
CA GLU A 43 -9.95 19.93 -2.13
C GLU A 43 -9.98 19.15 -0.81
N ALA A 44 -10.32 17.86 -0.85
CA ALA A 44 -10.39 17.02 0.33
C ALA A 44 -9.02 16.87 1.01
N VAL A 45 -7.95 16.66 0.25
CA VAL A 45 -6.57 16.58 0.78
C VAL A 45 -6.16 17.91 1.42
N LEU A 46 -6.43 19.03 0.76
CA LEU A 46 -6.13 20.35 1.31
C LEU A 46 -6.91 20.61 2.60
N GLY A 47 -8.19 20.22 2.65
CA GLY A 47 -9.01 20.31 3.85
C GLY A 47 -8.47 19.50 5.04
N VAL A 48 -7.84 18.34 4.79
CA VAL A 48 -7.10 17.61 5.84
C VAL A 48 -5.84 18.37 6.26
N ALA A 49 -5.06 18.86 5.29
CA ALA A 49 -3.80 19.56 5.55
C ALA A 49 -4.01 20.84 6.38
N VAL A 50 -5.04 21.64 6.06
CA VAL A 50 -5.39 22.85 6.81
C VAL A 50 -5.72 22.52 8.28
N ARG A 51 -6.47 21.45 8.53
CA ARG A 51 -6.77 21.01 9.91
C ARG A 51 -5.52 20.55 10.66
N ILE A 52 -4.59 19.88 9.98
CA ILE A 52 -3.30 19.49 10.57
C ILE A 52 -2.46 20.74 10.88
N ALA A 53 -2.42 21.72 9.97
CA ALA A 53 -1.68 22.97 10.14
C ALA A 53 -2.22 23.85 11.28
N GLY A 54 -3.50 23.70 11.63
CA GLY A 54 -4.11 24.36 12.80
C GLY A 54 -3.69 23.77 14.15
N VAL A 55 -3.00 22.63 14.18
CA VAL A 55 -2.47 22.05 15.43
C VAL A 55 -1.16 22.71 15.79
N ALA A 56 -0.98 23.09 17.06
CA ALA A 56 0.29 23.63 17.56
C ALA A 56 1.46 22.69 17.18
N PRO A 57 2.56 23.20 16.57
CA PRO A 57 3.61 22.35 16.01
C PRO A 57 4.26 21.39 17.02
N ASP A 58 4.44 21.82 18.26
CA ASP A 58 4.98 21.01 19.35
C ASP A 58 4.05 19.83 19.70
N LEU A 59 2.75 20.09 19.82
CA LEU A 59 1.73 19.06 20.06
C LEU A 59 1.63 18.07 18.89
N ALA A 60 1.64 18.55 17.65
CA ALA A 60 1.61 17.70 16.46
C ALA A 60 2.83 16.74 16.44
N GLN A 61 4.01 17.25 16.81
CA GLN A 61 5.21 16.42 16.92
C GLN A 61 5.10 15.36 18.02
N ILE A 62 4.57 15.71 19.20
CA ILE A 62 4.35 14.77 20.30
C ILE A 62 3.40 13.64 19.84
N ASN A 63 2.25 14.00 19.25
CA ASN A 63 1.26 13.04 18.77
C ASN A 63 1.85 12.08 17.73
N LYS A 64 2.60 12.61 16.75
CA LYS A 64 3.27 11.78 15.72
C LYS A 64 4.30 10.83 16.34
N ARG A 65 5.11 11.30 17.29
CA ARG A 65 6.10 10.46 17.99
C ARG A 65 5.42 9.37 18.82
N MET A 66 4.35 9.70 19.53
CA MET A 66 3.57 8.73 20.31
C MET A 66 3.04 7.59 19.42
N ALA A 67 2.39 7.94 18.30
CA ALA A 67 1.86 6.95 17.36
C ALA A 67 2.98 6.07 16.77
N HIS A 68 4.08 6.67 16.33
CA HIS A 68 5.24 5.94 15.82
C HIS A 68 5.90 5.05 16.88
N ARG A 69 5.96 5.49 18.13
CA ARG A 69 6.52 4.70 19.23
C ARG A 69 5.66 3.47 19.51
N ALA A 70 4.33 3.61 19.49
CA ALA A 70 3.42 2.48 19.62
C ALA A 70 3.59 1.49 18.45
N PHE A 71 3.70 1.98 17.22
CA PHE A 71 3.99 1.15 16.04
C PHE A 71 5.30 0.34 16.19
N ASP A 72 6.32 0.95 16.80
CA ASP A 72 7.60 0.27 17.07
C ASP A 72 7.48 -0.80 18.14
N VAL A 73 6.73 -0.52 19.22
CA VAL A 73 6.45 -1.51 20.28
C VAL A 73 5.71 -2.72 19.72
N LEU A 74 4.77 -2.50 18.79
CA LEU A 74 4.05 -3.56 18.09
C LEU A 74 4.90 -4.29 17.02
N GLY A 75 6.16 -3.90 16.84
CA GLY A 75 7.09 -4.55 15.91
C GLY A 75 6.93 -4.13 14.45
N GLY A 76 6.17 -3.07 14.16
CA GLY A 76 5.88 -2.65 12.78
C GLY A 76 7.13 -2.34 11.96
N ARG A 77 8.11 -1.61 12.53
CA ARG A 77 9.41 -1.37 11.85
C ARG A 77 10.23 -2.65 11.65
N ALA A 78 10.23 -3.56 12.63
CA ALA A 78 10.92 -4.84 12.51
C ALA A 78 10.31 -5.70 11.38
N ALA A 79 8.98 -5.74 11.30
CA ALA A 79 8.26 -6.44 10.23
C ALA A 79 8.50 -5.83 8.84
N ILE A 80 8.62 -4.50 8.73
CA ILE A 80 8.99 -3.85 7.46
C ILE A 80 10.40 -4.26 7.04
N ARG A 81 11.35 -4.25 7.98
CA ARG A 81 12.76 -4.55 7.72
C ARG A 81 12.96 -6.01 7.31
N SER A 82 12.38 -6.97 8.04
CA SER A 82 12.49 -8.39 7.70
C SER A 82 11.95 -8.70 6.30
N GLY A 83 10.89 -8.00 5.86
CA GLY A 83 10.35 -8.14 4.51
C GLY A 83 11.36 -7.86 3.39
N GLN A 84 12.36 -6.99 3.62
CA GLN A 84 13.36 -6.66 2.59
C GLN A 84 14.31 -7.83 2.32
N GLU A 85 14.59 -8.66 3.33
CA GLU A 85 15.45 -9.84 3.18
C GLU A 85 14.79 -10.86 2.25
N PHE A 86 13.47 -11.06 2.37
CA PHE A 86 12.72 -11.93 1.47
C PHE A 86 12.63 -11.37 0.05
N GLN A 87 12.50 -10.05 -0.12
CA GLN A 87 12.52 -9.42 -1.44
C GLN A 87 13.89 -9.58 -2.11
N ALA A 88 14.99 -9.42 -1.36
CA ALA A 88 16.33 -9.67 -1.86
C ALA A 88 16.51 -11.14 -2.31
N LEU A 89 15.99 -12.10 -1.52
CA LEU A 89 15.99 -13.51 -1.91
C LEU A 89 15.11 -13.79 -3.15
N ALA A 90 13.96 -13.12 -3.26
CA ALA A 90 13.04 -13.28 -4.38
C ALA A 90 13.70 -12.93 -5.72
N ALA A 91 14.56 -11.90 -5.76
CA ALA A 91 15.30 -11.51 -6.96
C ALA A 91 16.23 -12.61 -7.52
N HIS A 92 16.60 -13.60 -6.70
CA HIS A 92 17.46 -14.71 -7.11
C HIS A 92 16.71 -15.96 -7.54
N GLN A 93 15.39 -15.98 -7.45
CA GLN A 93 14.59 -17.13 -7.86
C GLN A 93 14.59 -17.29 -9.38
N GLU A 94 14.60 -18.54 -9.84
CA GLU A 94 14.66 -18.85 -11.27
C GLU A 94 13.44 -18.30 -12.02
N SER A 95 12.26 -18.36 -11.41
CA SER A 95 11.03 -17.79 -11.96
C SER A 95 11.14 -16.28 -12.21
N VAL A 96 11.78 -15.54 -11.30
CA VAL A 96 11.99 -14.09 -11.42
C VAL A 96 13.02 -13.78 -12.49
N LYS A 97 14.13 -14.52 -12.53
CA LYS A 97 15.15 -14.36 -13.59
C LYS A 97 14.57 -14.64 -14.98
N ALA A 98 13.78 -15.70 -15.12
CA ALA A 98 13.09 -16.04 -16.36
C ALA A 98 12.11 -14.93 -16.77
N ALA A 99 11.34 -14.38 -15.82
CA ALA A 99 10.41 -13.28 -16.09
C ALA A 99 11.14 -12.00 -16.51
N MET A 100 12.30 -11.69 -15.92
CA MET A 100 13.10 -10.52 -16.31
C MET A 100 13.75 -10.68 -17.69
N ALA A 101 14.18 -11.88 -18.06
CA ALA A 101 14.77 -12.17 -19.37
C ALA A 101 13.76 -12.01 -20.52
N ASP A 102 12.49 -12.26 -20.26
CA ASP A 102 11.36 -12.06 -21.19
C ASP A 102 10.30 -11.15 -20.56
N LEU A 103 10.69 -9.91 -20.23
CA LEU A 103 9.80 -8.97 -19.54
C LEU A 103 8.54 -8.68 -20.35
N LEU A 104 8.67 -8.42 -21.65
CA LEU A 104 7.52 -8.13 -22.53
C LEU A 104 6.56 -9.32 -22.65
N GLY A 105 7.08 -10.54 -22.82
CA GLY A 105 6.25 -11.74 -22.86
C GLY A 105 5.60 -12.04 -21.50
N SER A 106 6.30 -11.77 -20.39
CA SER A 106 5.77 -11.97 -19.04
C SER A 106 4.65 -10.99 -18.73
N VAL A 107 4.82 -9.72 -19.10
CA VAL A 107 3.77 -8.69 -18.99
C VAL A 107 2.57 -9.07 -19.87
N LYS A 108 2.79 -9.51 -21.11
CA LYS A 108 1.69 -9.95 -22.00
C LYS A 108 0.90 -11.15 -21.43
N ARG A 109 1.58 -12.10 -20.78
CA ARG A 109 0.92 -13.24 -20.10
C ARG A 109 0.16 -12.81 -18.86
N ALA A 110 0.69 -11.85 -18.10
CA ALA A 110 0.02 -11.29 -16.92
C ALA A 110 -1.20 -10.42 -17.28
N ILE A 111 -1.19 -9.75 -18.43
CA ILE A 111 -2.28 -8.90 -18.94
C ILE A 111 -3.30 -9.71 -19.79
N GLY A 112 -3.25 -11.04 -19.81
CA GLY A 112 -4.10 -11.86 -20.70
C GLY A 112 -5.60 -11.51 -20.65
N ASP A 113 -6.13 -11.01 -21.79
CA ASP A 113 -7.51 -10.84 -22.26
C ASP A 113 -8.66 -10.37 -21.34
N ASP A 114 -8.44 -10.04 -20.06
CA ASP A 114 -9.47 -9.38 -19.24
C ASP A 114 -9.29 -7.87 -19.24
N THR A 115 -9.99 -7.20 -20.16
CA THR A 115 -10.28 -5.77 -20.05
C THR A 115 -11.31 -5.61 -18.92
N PRO A 116 -11.00 -4.94 -17.80
CA PRO A 116 -12.00 -4.69 -16.76
C PRO A 116 -13.09 -3.80 -17.36
N THR A 117 -14.28 -4.35 -17.57
CA THR A 117 -15.48 -3.58 -17.89
C THR A 117 -15.91 -2.83 -16.64
N ASP A 118 -15.40 -1.62 -16.46
CA ASP A 118 -15.94 -0.64 -15.51
C ASP A 118 -17.43 -0.45 -15.82
N THR A 119 -18.29 -1.11 -15.03
CA THR A 119 -19.71 -0.83 -14.97
C THR A 119 -19.96 -0.17 -13.62
N PRO A 120 -20.30 1.13 -13.56
CA PRO A 120 -20.65 1.76 -12.31
C PRO A 120 -22.00 1.25 -11.84
N THR A 121 -22.06 0.75 -10.60
CA THR A 121 -23.32 0.59 -9.84
C THR A 121 -23.21 1.37 -8.54
#